data_AF-A0A929D9F8-F1
#
_entry.id   AF-A0A929D9F8-F1
#
_cell.length_a   1.000
_cell.length_b   1.000
_cell.length_c   1.000
_cell.angle_alpha   90.00
_cell.angle_beta   90.00
_cell.angle_gamma   90.00
#
_symmetry.space_group_name_H-M   'P 1'
#
loop_
_entity.id
_entity.type
_entity.pdbx_description
1 polymer ?
#
loop_
_entity_poly.entity_id
_entity_poly.type
_entity_poly.pdbx_seq_one_letter_code
_entity_poly.pdbx_strand_id
1 'polypeptide(L)'
;MAHIVLHEGVHGALFRVFGGKPRFGVKLAGRFFPVAFYATSGAPVRRNQYLLVMLGPFLLLTPVFLLIGILADAEVVITLAILATAMNAGGSIGDLMMAWRIRRLSRETLFEDTEDGFNWYVPSS
;
A
#
# COMPACT_ATOMS: atom_id res chain seq x y z
N MET A 1 -12.74 7.31 -3.53
CA MET A 1 -13.09 6.71 -2.23
C MET A 1 -12.99 5.19 -2.25
N ALA A 2 -13.76 4.46 -3.07
CA ALA A 2 -13.69 2.99 -3.09
C ALA A 2 -12.28 2.41 -3.38
N HIS A 3 -11.51 3.00 -4.31
CA HIS A 3 -10.16 2.52 -4.61
C HIS A 3 -9.20 2.66 -3.40
N ILE A 4 -9.35 3.71 -2.59
CA ILE A 4 -8.49 3.95 -1.42
C ILE A 4 -8.74 2.85 -0.39
N VAL A 5 -10.01 2.49 -0.15
CA VAL A 5 -10.37 1.39 0.75
C VAL A 5 -9.76 0.06 0.28
N LEU A 6 -9.79 -0.21 -1.03
CA LEU A 6 -9.15 -1.41 -1.59
C LEU A 6 -7.63 -1.37 -1.45
N HIS A 7 -7.01 -0.24 -1.78
CA HIS A 7 -5.57 -0.02 -1.72
C HIS A 7 -5.04 -0.27 -0.30
N GLU A 8 -5.65 0.38 0.68
CA GLU A 8 -5.27 0.28 2.08
C GLU A 8 -5.65 -1.09 2.67
N GLY A 9 -6.74 -1.70 2.17
CA GLY A 9 -7.10 -3.08 2.46
C GLY A 9 -6.02 -4.09 2.04
N VAL A 10 -5.37 -3.87 0.89
CA VAL A 10 -4.24 -4.72 0.44
C VAL A 10 -3.03 -4.57 1.38
N HIS A 11 -2.67 -3.34 1.76
CA HIS A 11 -1.61 -3.11 2.75
C HIS A 11 -1.89 -3.87 4.06
N GLY A 12 -3.09 -3.68 4.61
CA GLY A 12 -3.48 -4.36 5.85
C GLY A 12 -3.53 -5.88 5.74
N ALA A 13 -3.99 -6.43 4.62
CA ALA A 13 -3.98 -7.87 4.37
C ALA A 13 -2.55 -8.42 4.34
N LEU A 14 -1.63 -7.75 3.66
CA LEU A 14 -0.23 -8.16 3.60
C LEU A 14 0.47 -8.04 4.96
N PHE A 15 0.23 -6.95 5.71
CA PHE A 15 0.69 -6.87 7.09
C PHE A 15 0.20 -8.05 7.93
N ARG A 16 -1.09 -8.41 7.81
CA ARG A 16 -1.65 -9.55 8.54
C ARG A 16 -1.02 -10.88 8.18
N VAL A 17 -0.71 -11.09 6.90
CA VAL A 17 -0.01 -12.28 6.39
C VAL A 17 1.39 -12.39 6.96
N PHE A 18 2.11 -11.27 7.09
CA PHE A 18 3.47 -11.24 7.62
C PHE A 18 3.56 -11.17 9.15
N GLY A 19 2.45 -11.36 9.86
CA GLY A 19 2.41 -11.35 11.32
C GLY A 19 2.33 -9.96 11.96
N GLY A 20 2.20 -8.91 11.14
CA GLY A 20 1.79 -7.58 11.59
C GLY A 20 0.34 -7.58 12.08
N LYS A 21 0.01 -6.61 12.93
CA LYS A 21 -1.34 -6.42 13.47
C LYS A 21 -1.95 -5.15 12.86
N PRO A 22 -2.50 -5.22 11.63
CA PRO A 22 -3.02 -4.05 10.94
C PRO A 22 -4.09 -3.37 11.80
N ARG A 23 -3.93 -2.08 12.05
CA ARG A 23 -4.98 -1.23 12.60
C ARG A 23 -5.32 -0.21 11.56
N PHE A 24 -6.59 -0.16 11.18
CA PHE A 24 -7.13 0.83 10.26
C PHE A 24 -7.62 2.04 11.04
N GLY A 25 -7.20 3.23 10.65
CA GLY A 25 -7.74 4.47 11.17
C GLY A 25 -7.78 5.52 10.07
N VAL A 26 -8.65 6.51 10.22
CA VAL A 26 -8.88 7.55 9.22
C VAL A 26 -8.23 8.84 9.74
N LYS A 27 -7.16 9.30 9.09
CA LYS A 27 -6.56 10.61 9.38
C LYS A 27 -6.91 11.63 8.28
N LEU A 28 -7.29 12.83 8.69
CA LEU A 28 -7.45 13.98 7.81
C LEU A 28 -6.06 14.55 7.47
N ALA A 29 -5.56 14.23 6.28
CA ALA A 29 -4.33 14.83 5.76
C ALA A 29 -4.64 16.18 5.10
N GLY A 30 -4.64 17.24 5.91
CA GLY A 30 -4.86 18.61 5.45
C GLY A 30 -6.33 19.01 5.28
N ARG A 31 -6.56 20.29 4.93
CA ARG A 31 -7.89 20.93 4.93
C ARG A 31 -8.80 20.52 3.76
N PHE A 32 -8.27 19.81 2.75
CA PHE A 32 -8.97 19.55 1.48
C PHE A 32 -8.95 18.09 1.00
N PHE A 33 -8.18 17.18 1.60
CA PHE A 33 -8.07 15.77 1.17
C PHE A 33 -8.44 14.82 2.31
N PRO A 34 -9.59 14.12 2.22
CA PRO A 34 -10.09 13.36 3.35
C PRO A 34 -9.61 11.91 3.27
N VAL A 35 -9.04 11.45 4.38
CA VAL A 35 -8.82 10.05 4.74
C VAL A 35 -7.54 9.41 4.19
N ALA A 36 -6.51 9.39 5.03
CA ALA A 36 -5.51 8.32 5.01
C ALA A 36 -6.05 7.16 5.85
N PHE A 37 -6.23 5.98 5.26
CA PHE A 37 -6.27 4.77 6.08
C PHE A 37 -4.84 4.35 6.33
N TYR A 38 -4.45 4.12 7.57
CA TYR A 38 -3.16 3.50 7.86
C TYR A 38 -3.37 2.03 8.18
N ALA A 39 -2.37 1.19 7.98
CA ALA A 39 -2.33 -0.16 8.53
C ALA A 39 -1.08 -0.26 9.41
N THR A 40 -1.19 0.01 10.71
CA THR A 40 0.00 -0.10 11.57
C THR A 40 0.38 -1.55 11.79
N SER A 41 1.66 -1.85 11.98
CA SER A 41 2.09 -3.16 12.43
C SER A 41 2.35 -3.10 13.93
N GLY A 42 1.44 -3.61 14.77
CA GLY A 42 1.71 -3.71 16.22
C GLY A 42 2.89 -4.63 16.61
N ALA A 43 3.61 -5.17 15.62
CA ALA A 43 4.88 -5.89 15.74
C ALA A 43 5.72 -5.58 14.50
N PRO A 44 7.05 -5.36 14.63
CA PRO A 44 7.90 -5.07 13.49
C PRO A 44 7.96 -6.23 12.48
N VAL A 45 7.94 -5.91 11.19
CA VAL A 45 8.12 -6.86 10.09
C VAL A 45 9.49 -6.72 9.46
N ARG A 46 10.01 -7.79 8.83
CA ARG A 46 11.31 -7.74 8.14
C ARG A 46 11.24 -6.83 6.92
N ARG A 47 12.35 -6.18 6.57
CA ARG A 47 12.45 -5.27 5.42
C ARG A 47 11.84 -5.82 4.13
N ASN A 48 12.07 -7.10 3.82
CA ASN A 48 11.52 -7.70 2.60
C ASN A 48 10.00 -7.91 2.67
N GLN A 49 9.45 -8.15 3.84
CA GLN A 49 8.00 -8.24 4.04
C GLN A 49 7.39 -6.84 3.89
N TYR A 50 8.00 -5.83 4.50
CA TYR A 50 7.58 -4.43 4.35
C TYR A 50 7.64 -3.97 2.88
N LEU A 51 8.67 -4.37 2.13
CA LEU A 51 8.73 -4.13 0.68
C LEU A 51 7.52 -4.70 -0.06
N LEU A 52 7.13 -5.93 0.26
CA LEU A 52 5.95 -6.56 -0.37
C LEU A 52 4.67 -5.86 0.02
N VAL A 53 4.55 -5.38 1.26
CA VAL A 53 3.42 -4.56 1.70
C VAL A 53 3.33 -3.30 0.84
N MET A 54 4.40 -2.49 0.80
CA MET A 54 4.44 -1.25 0.00
C MET A 54 4.14 -1.49 -1.48
N LEU A 55 4.72 -2.53 -2.09
CA LEU A 55 4.50 -2.83 -3.51
C LEU A 55 3.14 -3.48 -3.79
N GLY A 56 2.47 -3.99 -2.77
CA GLY A 56 1.27 -4.82 -2.86
C GLY A 56 0.13 -4.19 -3.65
N PRO A 57 -0.35 -2.98 -3.29
CA PRO A 57 -1.47 -2.38 -3.99
C PRO A 57 -1.16 -2.11 -5.47
N PHE A 58 0.06 -1.69 -5.79
CA PHE A 58 0.47 -1.47 -7.17
C PHE A 58 0.49 -2.79 -7.95
N LEU A 59 1.10 -3.83 -7.39
CA LEU A 59 1.31 -5.12 -8.07
C LEU A 59 0.06 -6.00 -8.12
N LEU A 60 -0.91 -5.80 -7.22
CA LEU A 60 -2.13 -6.60 -7.16
C LEU A 60 -3.32 -5.89 -7.80
N LEU A 61 -3.58 -4.63 -7.45
CA LEU A 61 -4.79 -3.94 -7.93
C LEU A 61 -4.64 -3.40 -9.35
N THR A 62 -3.47 -2.87 -9.72
CA THR A 62 -3.25 -2.32 -11.06
C THR A 62 -3.48 -3.38 -12.15
N PRO A 63 -2.90 -4.60 -12.07
CA PRO A 63 -3.18 -5.63 -13.06
C PRO A 63 -4.65 -6.08 -13.05
N VAL A 64 -5.28 -6.18 -11.88
CA VAL A 64 -6.70 -6.55 -11.78
C VAL A 64 -7.58 -5.53 -12.50
N PHE A 65 -7.38 -4.23 -12.27
CA PHE A 65 -8.16 -3.19 -12.95
C PHE A 65 -7.88 -3.16 -14.46
N LEU A 66 -6.63 -3.35 -14.88
CA LEU A 66 -6.29 -3.48 -16.30
C LEU A 66 -6.99 -4.67 -16.95
N LEU A 67 -6.97 -5.84 -16.31
CA LEU A 67 -7.63 -7.05 -16.82
C LEU A 67 -9.15 -6.87 -16.91
N ILE A 68 -9.78 -6.22 -15.93
CA ILE A 68 -11.21 -5.88 -15.99
C ILE A 68 -11.49 -5.01 -17.21
N GLY A 69 -10.66 -4.00 -17.49
CA GLY A 69 -10.83 -3.14 -18.67
C GLY A 69 -10.64 -3.88 -19.99
N ILE A 70 -9.68 -4.80 -20.06
CA ILE A 70 -9.39 -5.60 -21.27
C ILE A 70 -10.51 -6.59 -21.58
N LEU A 71 -11.11 -7.19 -20.54
CA LEU A 71 -12.13 -8.24 -20.68
C LEU A 71 -13.57 -7.71 -20.71
N ALA A 72 -13.78 -6.39 -20.57
CA ALA A 72 -15.10 -5.80 -20.53
C ALA A 72 -15.59 -5.39 -21.93
N ASP A 73 -16.85 -5.69 -22.22
CA ASP A 73 -17.51 -5.26 -23.45
C ASP A 73 -18.23 -3.90 -23.31
N ALA A 74 -18.55 -3.51 -22.07
CA ALA A 74 -19.30 -2.28 -21.80
C ALA A 74 -18.37 -1.08 -21.63
N GLU A 75 -18.55 -0.03 -22.44
CA GLU A 75 -17.73 1.20 -22.42
C GLU A 75 -17.63 1.85 -21.04
N VAL A 76 -18.73 1.80 -20.26
CA VAL A 76 -18.74 2.32 -18.89
C VAL A 76 -17.78 1.56 -17.98
N VAL A 77 -17.69 0.24 -18.12
CA VAL A 77 -16.79 -0.60 -17.32
C VAL A 77 -15.34 -0.36 -17.73
N ILE A 78 -15.06 -0.28 -19.04
CA ILE A 78 -13.74 0.06 -19.57
C ILE A 78 -13.27 1.41 -19.01
N THR A 79 -14.12 2.44 -19.08
CA THR A 79 -13.82 3.78 -18.56
C THR A 79 -13.51 3.76 -17.07
N LEU A 80 -14.34 3.07 -16.27
CA LEU A 80 -14.13 2.94 -14.83
C LEU A 80 -12.85 2.17 -14.50
N ALA A 81 -12.51 1.12 -15.26
CA ALA A 81 -11.30 0.34 -15.10
C ALA A 81 -10.04 1.16 -15.40
N ILE A 82 -10.05 1.98 -16.45
CA ILE A 82 -8.96 2.92 -16.77
C ILE A 82 -8.79 3.92 -15.63
N LEU A 83 -9.88 4.52 -15.15
CA LEU A 83 -9.82 5.48 -14.05
C LEU A 83 -9.30 4.84 -12.76
N ALA A 84 -9.77 3.64 -12.42
CA ALA A 84 -9.30 2.88 -11.25
C ALA A 84 -7.81 2.53 -11.35
N THR A 85 -7.36 2.11 -12.54
CA THR A 85 -5.95 1.83 -12.84
C THR A 85 -5.09 3.08 -12.63
N ALA A 86 -5.48 4.21 -13.23
CA ALA A 86 -4.75 5.47 -13.13
C ALA A 86 -4.70 5.99 -11.68
N MET A 87 -5.83 5.93 -10.96
CA MET A 87 -5.89 6.33 -9.55
C MET A 87 -5.01 5.44 -8.67
N ASN A 88 -5.05 4.11 -8.83
CA ASN A 88 -4.22 3.22 -8.02
C ASN A 88 -2.73 3.37 -8.32
N ALA A 89 -2.36 3.45 -9.60
CA ALA A 89 -0.98 3.66 -10.02
C ALA A 89 -0.43 5.00 -9.50
N GLY A 90 -1.22 6.08 -9.60
CA GLY A 90 -0.86 7.39 -9.06
C GLY A 90 -0.81 7.39 -7.52
N GLY A 91 -1.78 6.77 -6.85
CA GLY A 91 -1.82 6.65 -5.39
C GLY A 91 -0.65 5.84 -4.82
N SER A 92 -0.14 4.86 -5.57
CA SER A 92 0.99 4.03 -5.16
C SER A 92 2.36 4.71 -5.29
N ILE A 93 2.46 5.94 -5.81
CA ILE A 93 3.77 6.60 -6.02
C ILE A 93 4.55 6.72 -4.71
N GLY A 94 3.88 7.07 -3.61
CA GLY A 94 4.50 7.15 -2.28
C GLY A 94 5.10 5.81 -1.85
N ASP A 95 4.36 4.73 -2.04
CA ASP A 95 4.80 3.38 -1.70
C ASP A 95 5.97 2.91 -2.55
N LEU A 96 5.91 3.16 -3.87
CA LEU A 96 7.00 2.84 -4.81
C LEU A 96 8.28 3.59 -4.43
N MET A 97 8.17 4.87 -4.09
CA MET A 97 9.29 5.68 -3.61
C MET A 97 9.85 5.13 -2.29
N MET A 98 8.99 4.77 -1.34
CA MET A 98 9.40 4.16 -0.07
C MET A 98 10.11 2.84 -0.29
N ALA A 99 9.51 1.94 -1.07
CA ALA A 99 10.09 0.65 -1.43
C ALA A 99 11.48 0.83 -2.08
N TRP A 100 11.61 1.80 -2.98
CA TRP A 100 12.91 2.10 -3.61
C TRP A 100 13.96 2.61 -2.64
N ARG A 101 13.58 3.35 -1.58
CA ARG A 101 14.51 3.82 -0.54
C ARG A 101 14.95 2.66 0.34
N ILE A 102 14.00 1.89 0.88
CA ILE A 102 14.31 0.85 1.88
C ILE A 102 14.98 -0.39 1.31
N ARG A 103 14.88 -0.64 -0.01
CA ARG A 103 15.52 -1.82 -0.64
C ARG A 103 17.03 -1.89 -0.43
N ARG A 104 17.67 -0.73 -0.15
CA ARG A 104 19.11 -0.59 0.08
C ARG A 104 19.53 -0.92 1.51
N LEU A 105 18.58 -1.01 2.44
CA LEU A 105 18.87 -1.36 3.83
C LEU A 105 19.16 -2.84 4.00
N SER A 106 19.73 -3.22 5.14
CA SER A 106 19.95 -4.62 5.49
C SER A 106 18.64 -5.42 5.41
N ARG A 107 18.75 -6.70 5.06
CA ARG A 107 17.60 -7.62 5.08
C ARG A 107 17.09 -7.88 6.49
N GLU A 108 17.98 -7.70 7.47
CA GLU A 108 17.68 -7.82 8.90
C GLU A 108 17.07 -6.54 9.49
N THR A 109 16.93 -5.46 8.71
CA THR A 109 16.22 -4.27 9.16
C THR A 109 14.76 -4.62 9.44
N LEU A 110 14.28 -4.21 10.61
CA LEU A 110 12.87 -4.35 11.00
C LEU A 110 12.16 -3.02 10.79
N PHE A 111 10.91 -3.09 10.36
CA PHE A 111 10.04 -1.95 10.13
C PHE A 111 8.79 -2.07 10.97
N GLU A 112 8.45 -0.99 11.66
CA GLU A 112 7.18 -0.82 12.35
C GLU A 112 6.42 0.33 11.72
N ASP A 113 5.27 0.03 11.10
CA ASP A 113 4.40 1.05 10.53
C ASP A 113 3.55 1.67 11.65
N THR A 114 3.54 3.00 11.71
CA THR A 114 2.92 3.80 12.78
C THR A 114 1.92 4.79 12.21
N GLU A 115 1.13 5.42 13.07
CA GLU A 115 0.08 6.35 12.62
C GLU A 115 0.62 7.62 11.92
N ASP A 116 1.87 7.98 12.18
CA ASP A 116 2.51 9.23 11.72
C ASP A 116 3.68 8.98 10.76
N GLY A 117 3.93 7.72 10.39
CA GLY A 117 5.11 7.32 9.61
C GLY A 117 5.54 5.91 9.99
N PHE A 118 6.84 5.67 10.07
CA PHE A 118 7.37 4.34 10.35
C PHE A 118 8.66 4.43 11.15
N ASN A 119 8.88 3.46 12.04
CA ASN A 119 10.15 3.24 12.70
C ASN A 119 10.93 2.16 11.94
N TRP A 120 12.26 2.28 11.89
CA TRP A 120 13.10 1.19 11.45
C TRP A 120 14.22 0.91 12.43
N TYR A 121 14.59 -0.36 12.54
CA TYR A 121 15.61 -0.85 13.44
C TYR A 121 16.67 -1.57 12.61
N VAL A 122 17.85 -0.95 12.50
CA VAL A 122 18.99 -1.54 11.79
C VAL A 122 19.81 -2.34 12.81
N PRO A 123 20.22 -3.58 12.50
CA PRO A 123 21.14 -4.31 13.38
C PRO A 123 22.42 -3.51 13.60
N SER A 124 22.90 -3.45 14.83
CA SER A 124 24.26 -2.99 15.12
C SER A 124 25.24 -3.94 14.43
N SER A 125 25.96 -3.40 13.45
CA SER A 125 27.09 -4.06 12.76
C SER A 125 28.19 -4.47 13.73
#